data_AF-A0A3M7BLX4-F1
#
_entry.id   AF-A0A3M7BLX4-F1
#
_cell.length_a   1.000
_cell.length_b   1.000
_cell.length_c   1.000
_cell.angle_alpha   90.00
_cell.angle_beta   90.00
_cell.angle_gamma   90.00
#
_symmetry.space_group_name_H-M   'P 1'
#
loop_
_entity.id
_entity.type
_entity.pdbx_description
1 polymer ?
#
loop_
_entity_poly.entity_id
_entity_poly.type
_entity_poly.pdbx_seq_one_letter_code
_entity_poly.pdbx_strand_id
1 'polypeptide(L)'
;MDVDQLVNKPLRHPCQCLASVTKAEQDGRDGHVYLLAACGPKLLSVNPQQGKVVSAWPADEAANVTSEGDPNDGERPAKKLKRGATPPSSGSIIELTVSADQQHAVAVTDDKVIRVFNVDVDGTLQELSQRTMPKRPCAIQVLPDNATIICGDKFGDVYSLPLIPSEPQETADSSAGAQDEQQQQPSAEAKPTFKPTASNATVHTKRNRLALEAQQNQKNFSARKEPLKFEHKLLLGHVSMLTDVVFATHKVEGKERGFILTADRDEHVRISRGPPQSHVIEGFCLGHKDYVSKLCIIPGTDMLVSGGGDEELFIWRWPECKLLRKYDLAAALHRAVNRGAQNNGQSAVESAEAAKETVSRPGRQVDLHRVNVSGLWTVPFTKEGGSQENVLLVACEHVPALFAIPVNRLQLKQKTEMTIYSLENPPLAVTTIGNHVLVSTDARANGDVPIVRAYQLRHPEGEIKSAVDFALDEEMSKQMQCLEATSAQLGSNVDDKSLDDLLYGVRNLRKRDAPVVPRGDGEGEDQAMGNGGSEGQPKGEEEA
;
A
#
# COMPACT_ATOMS: atom_id res chain seq x y z
N MET A 1 12.90 36.84 20.70
CA MET A 1 12.65 35.60 19.94
C MET A 1 13.96 35.23 19.30
N ASP A 2 14.46 34.04 19.60
CA ASP A 2 15.77 33.58 19.15
C ASP A 2 15.73 33.32 17.64
N VAL A 3 16.68 33.86 16.88
CA VAL A 3 16.71 33.77 15.41
C VAL A 3 16.88 32.31 14.97
N ASP A 4 17.51 31.48 15.81
CA ASP A 4 17.66 30.05 15.58
C ASP A 4 16.33 29.26 15.69
N GLN A 5 15.32 29.77 16.41
CA GLN A 5 13.98 29.16 16.43
C GLN A 5 13.15 29.51 15.19
N LEU A 6 13.48 30.57 14.46
CA LEU A 6 12.84 30.89 13.17
C LEU A 6 13.40 30.07 12.01
N VAL A 7 14.63 29.56 12.12
CA VAL A 7 15.35 28.92 11.01
C VAL A 7 15.20 27.40 10.98
N ASN A 8 14.92 26.75 12.12
CA ASN A 8 14.71 25.30 12.18
C ASN A 8 13.38 24.96 12.87
N LYS A 9 12.27 25.01 12.11
CA LYS A 9 11.05 24.35 12.57
C LYS A 9 11.35 22.86 12.73
N PRO A 10 10.96 22.24 13.86
CA PRO A 10 11.16 20.81 14.06
C PRO A 10 10.44 20.04 12.94
N LEU A 11 11.12 19.04 12.39
CA LEU A 11 10.53 18.13 11.41
C LEU A 11 9.25 17.52 12.01
N ARG A 12 8.18 17.47 11.23
CA ARG A 12 6.89 16.88 11.63
C ARG A 12 6.73 15.54 10.94
N HIS A 13 6.51 14.48 11.72
CA HIS A 13 6.23 13.15 11.18
C HIS A 13 4.80 13.15 10.59
N PRO A 14 4.60 12.90 9.29
CA PRO A 14 3.27 12.93 8.71
C PRO A 14 2.43 11.72 9.16
N CYS A 15 1.11 11.78 8.96
CA CYS A 15 0.25 10.62 9.17
C CYS A 15 0.24 9.74 7.91
N GLN A 16 0.94 8.61 7.91
CA GLN A 16 1.08 7.78 6.72
C GLN A 16 -0.13 6.88 6.44
N CYS A 17 -0.99 6.61 7.42
CA CYS A 17 -2.24 5.90 7.22
C CYS A 17 -3.38 6.60 7.98
N LEU A 18 -4.56 6.66 7.38
CA LEU A 18 -5.77 7.18 7.99
C LEU A 18 -6.91 6.16 7.81
N ALA A 19 -7.74 5.99 8.82
CA ALA A 19 -9.00 5.27 8.76
C ALA A 19 -10.03 5.97 9.66
N SER A 20 -11.31 5.71 9.47
CA SER A 20 -12.36 6.22 10.35
C SER A 20 -13.21 5.08 10.89
N VAL A 21 -13.75 5.29 12.09
CA VAL A 21 -14.62 4.35 12.79
C VAL A 21 -15.88 5.09 13.20
N THR A 22 -17.05 4.58 12.82
CA THR A 22 -18.34 5.15 13.24
C THR A 22 -18.97 4.30 14.33
N LYS A 23 -19.22 4.90 15.49
CA LYS A 23 -19.88 4.28 16.65
C LYS A 23 -21.33 4.71 16.70
N ALA A 24 -22.25 3.77 16.50
CA ALA A 24 -23.68 4.03 16.68
C ALA A 24 -23.98 4.37 18.15
N GLU A 25 -24.74 5.44 18.40
CA GLU A 25 -25.34 5.66 19.72
C GLU A 25 -26.55 4.72 19.90
N GLN A 26 -26.78 4.26 21.14
CA GLN A 26 -27.92 3.40 21.48
C GLN A 26 -29.29 4.11 21.30
N ASP A 27 -29.30 5.44 21.16
CA ASP A 27 -30.51 6.29 21.20
C ASP A 27 -30.93 6.88 19.83
N GLY A 28 -30.38 6.40 18.71
CA GLY A 28 -30.84 6.79 17.36
C GLY A 28 -30.45 8.20 16.89
N ARG A 29 -29.45 8.83 17.50
CA ARG A 29 -28.77 10.02 16.96
C ARG A 29 -27.58 9.62 16.07
N ASP A 30 -27.09 10.57 15.27
CA ASP A 30 -25.88 10.39 14.46
C ASP A 30 -24.71 9.93 15.35
N GLY A 31 -24.14 8.77 15.01
CA GLY A 31 -23.09 8.14 15.80
C GLY A 31 -21.81 8.97 15.90
N HIS A 32 -21.04 8.80 16.97
CA HIS A 32 -19.72 9.40 17.10
C HIS A 32 -18.77 8.79 16.07
N VAL A 33 -18.08 9.63 15.29
CA VAL A 33 -17.05 9.19 14.35
C VAL A 33 -15.69 9.50 14.96
N TYR A 34 -14.79 8.52 14.95
CA TYR A 34 -13.40 8.68 15.38
C TYR A 34 -12.46 8.53 14.19
N LEU A 35 -11.46 9.39 14.13
CA LEU A 35 -10.35 9.28 13.18
C LEU A 35 -9.24 8.43 13.80
N LEU A 36 -8.81 7.39 13.10
CA LEU A 36 -7.60 6.65 13.40
C LEU A 36 -6.47 7.14 12.50
N ALA A 37 -5.42 7.69 13.10
CA ALA A 37 -4.27 8.24 12.39
C ALA A 37 -2.98 7.53 12.82
N ALA A 38 -2.35 6.85 11.87
CA ALA A 38 -1.03 6.28 12.07
C ALA A 38 0.04 7.35 11.80
N CYS A 39 0.85 7.67 12.80
CA CYS A 39 1.96 8.61 12.74
C CYS A 39 3.23 7.90 13.23
N GLY A 40 4.04 7.42 12.28
CA GLY A 40 5.21 6.58 12.56
C GLY A 40 4.80 5.32 13.32
N PRO A 41 5.35 5.07 14.52
CA PRO A 41 4.97 3.92 15.34
C PRO A 41 3.67 4.11 16.14
N LYS A 42 3.11 5.33 16.19
CA LYS A 42 1.92 5.62 16.99
C LYS A 42 0.63 5.49 16.18
N LEU A 43 -0.37 4.84 16.76
CA LEU A 43 -1.77 4.87 16.32
C LEU A 43 -2.54 5.81 17.24
N LEU A 44 -3.10 6.87 16.68
CA LEU A 44 -3.87 7.89 17.41
C LEU A 44 -5.34 7.74 17.07
N SER A 45 -6.20 7.75 18.09
CA SER A 45 -7.65 7.89 17.95
C SER A 45 -8.04 9.32 18.31
N VAL A 46 -8.70 10.02 17.38
CA VAL A 46 -9.07 11.42 17.50
C VAL A 46 -10.59 11.55 17.43
N ASN A 47 -11.16 12.32 18.36
CA ASN A 47 -12.52 12.80 18.23
C ASN A 47 -12.50 14.09 17.39
N PRO A 48 -13.00 14.06 16.15
CA PRO A 48 -12.98 15.21 15.26
C PRO A 48 -13.86 16.35 15.79
N GLN A 49 -15.03 16.06 16.35
CA GLN A 49 -15.94 17.10 16.87
C GLN A 49 -15.31 17.91 18.01
N GLN A 50 -14.49 17.26 18.84
CA GLN A 50 -13.79 17.90 19.95
C GLN A 50 -12.40 18.43 19.57
N GLY A 51 -11.88 18.04 18.40
CA GLY A 51 -10.50 18.32 18.01
C GLY A 51 -9.48 17.82 19.03
N LYS A 52 -9.65 16.59 19.55
CA LYS A 52 -8.81 16.03 20.62
C LYS A 52 -8.42 14.59 20.36
N VAL A 53 -7.16 14.26 20.65
CA VAL A 53 -6.69 12.88 20.75
C VAL A 53 -7.32 12.23 21.99
N VAL A 54 -8.11 11.18 21.77
CA VAL A 54 -8.79 10.40 22.80
C VAL A 54 -7.86 9.33 23.35
N SER A 55 -7.17 8.63 22.46
CA SER A 55 -6.32 7.50 22.80
C SER A 55 -5.12 7.45 21.87
N ALA A 56 -3.98 6.98 22.40
CA ALA A 56 -2.75 6.80 21.65
C ALA A 56 -2.16 5.44 22.01
N TRP A 57 -1.75 4.69 20.99
CA TRP A 57 -1.04 3.44 21.14
C TRP A 57 0.33 3.52 20.43
N PRO A 58 1.42 3.03 21.05
CA PRO A 58 1.52 2.68 22.46
C PRO A 58 1.25 3.90 23.36
N ALA A 59 0.72 3.66 24.57
CA ALA A 59 0.48 4.72 25.54
C ALA A 59 1.83 5.32 26.01
N ASP A 60 1.89 6.63 26.21
CA ASP A 60 3.09 7.28 26.74
C ASP A 60 3.31 6.85 28.21
N GLU A 61 4.47 6.26 28.52
CA GLU A 61 4.79 5.71 29.85
C GLU A 61 4.79 6.73 31.00
N ALA A 62 4.59 8.02 30.73
CA ALA A 62 4.62 9.10 31.72
C ALA A 62 3.39 9.17 32.65
N ALA A 63 2.36 8.32 32.46
CA ALA A 63 1.13 8.38 33.25
C ALA A 63 1.05 7.40 34.45
N ASN A 64 2.03 6.51 34.66
CA ASN A 64 1.95 5.43 35.66
C ASN A 64 3.05 5.43 36.73
N VAL A 65 3.56 6.60 37.12
CA VAL A 65 4.33 6.74 38.37
C VAL A 65 3.58 7.64 39.35
N THR A 66 2.48 7.14 39.91
CA THR A 66 2.01 7.61 41.22
C THR A 66 2.86 6.91 42.28
N SER A 67 4.02 7.46 42.59
CA SER A 67 4.71 7.15 43.84
C SER A 67 4.36 8.23 44.85
N GLU A 68 3.36 7.97 45.67
CA GLU A 68 3.33 8.54 47.01
C GLU A 68 4.64 8.17 47.71
N GLY A 69 5.40 9.18 48.13
CA GLY A 69 6.69 9.03 48.79
C GLY A 69 6.90 10.20 49.73
N ASP A 70 6.72 9.92 51.01
CA ASP A 70 6.87 10.75 52.21
C ASP A 70 8.15 11.64 52.19
N PRO A 71 8.08 12.96 52.42
CA PRO A 71 9.22 13.86 52.34
C PRO A 71 10.03 13.86 53.64
N ASN A 72 10.68 12.75 53.99
CA ASN A 72 11.71 12.77 55.04
C ASN A 72 12.65 11.57 55.00
N ASP A 73 13.72 11.59 54.19
CA ASP A 73 14.99 11.02 54.65
C ASP A 73 16.21 11.56 53.87
N GLY A 74 17.30 11.72 54.61
CA GLY A 74 18.51 12.44 54.21
C GLY A 74 19.47 11.68 53.27
N GLU A 75 20.41 12.44 52.74
CA GLU A 75 21.45 12.08 51.76
C GLU A 75 22.23 10.79 52.06
N ARG A 76 22.35 9.91 51.04
CA ARG A 76 23.56 9.12 50.75
C ARG A 76 23.71 8.88 49.22
N PRO A 77 24.94 8.90 48.67
CA PRO A 77 25.17 8.82 47.23
C PRO A 77 25.06 7.37 46.72
N ALA A 78 24.04 7.09 45.90
CA ALA A 78 23.85 5.80 45.27
C ALA A 78 24.72 5.64 44.02
N LYS A 79 25.42 4.49 43.95
CA LYS A 79 26.14 3.99 42.78
C LYS A 79 25.27 4.07 41.51
N LYS A 80 25.88 4.51 40.41
CA LYS A 80 25.33 4.51 39.04
C LYS A 80 24.55 3.21 38.75
N LEU A 81 23.23 3.28 38.88
CA LEU A 81 22.30 2.26 38.39
C LEU A 81 22.37 2.33 36.86
N LYS A 82 22.70 1.21 36.22
CA LYS A 82 22.57 1.07 34.77
C LYS A 82 21.12 1.39 34.40
N ARG A 83 20.91 2.40 33.56
CA ARG A 83 19.62 2.68 32.92
C ARG A 83 19.12 1.37 32.33
N GLY A 84 17.96 0.91 32.79
CA GLY A 84 17.26 -0.24 32.25
C GLY A 84 17.10 -0.08 30.74
N ALA A 85 17.12 -1.20 30.04
CA ALA A 85 16.98 -1.27 28.60
C ALA A 85 15.80 -0.42 28.14
N THR A 86 16.02 0.44 27.15
CA THR A 86 14.98 1.12 26.40
C THR A 86 13.93 0.08 25.97
N PRO A 87 12.63 0.30 26.18
CA PRO A 87 11.61 -0.61 25.67
C PRO A 87 11.82 -0.80 24.15
N PRO A 88 11.56 -1.99 23.60
CA PRO A 88 11.71 -2.21 22.18
C PRO A 88 10.83 -1.20 21.43
N SER A 89 11.47 -0.34 20.64
CA SER A 89 10.81 0.56 19.70
C SER A 89 9.82 -0.27 18.86
N SER A 90 8.52 -0.01 18.99
CA SER A 90 7.53 -0.57 18.07
C SER A 90 7.85 -0.11 16.64
N GLY A 91 7.72 -1.01 15.66
CA GLY A 91 7.89 -0.66 14.25
C GLY A 91 6.91 0.42 13.79
N SER A 92 7.24 1.11 12.69
CA SER A 92 6.33 2.09 12.10
C SER A 92 5.12 1.40 11.49
N ILE A 93 3.92 1.95 11.68
CA ILE A 93 2.69 1.43 11.07
C ILE A 93 2.73 1.71 9.56
N ILE A 94 2.46 0.69 8.76
CA ILE A 94 2.55 0.74 7.29
C ILE A 94 1.21 0.48 6.61
N GLU A 95 0.27 -0.16 7.29
CA GLU A 95 -1.09 -0.42 6.80
C GLU A 95 -2.07 -0.33 7.96
N LEU A 96 -3.28 0.16 7.68
CA LEU A 96 -4.37 0.32 8.65
C LEU A 96 -5.71 0.05 7.97
N THR A 97 -6.53 -0.80 8.58
CA THR A 97 -7.89 -1.10 8.11
C THR A 97 -8.85 -1.25 9.28
N VAL A 98 -10.15 -1.17 9.02
CA VAL A 98 -11.22 -1.23 10.02
C VAL A 98 -12.23 -2.31 9.60
N SER A 99 -12.79 -3.03 10.57
CA SER A 99 -13.83 -4.04 10.33
C SER A 99 -15.15 -3.41 9.87
N ALA A 100 -15.96 -4.14 9.11
CA ALA A 100 -17.21 -3.63 8.56
C ALA A 100 -18.21 -3.22 9.66
N ASP A 101 -18.21 -3.92 10.79
CA ASP A 101 -19.00 -3.61 12.00
C ASP A 101 -18.49 -2.39 12.80
N GLN A 102 -17.40 -1.76 12.35
CA GLN A 102 -16.79 -0.59 12.99
C GLN A 102 -16.29 -0.87 14.42
N GLN A 103 -16.06 -2.12 14.82
CA GLN A 103 -15.60 -2.45 16.17
C GLN A 103 -14.09 -2.60 16.29
N HIS A 104 -13.42 -3.06 15.23
CA HIS A 104 -12.02 -3.41 15.28
C HIS A 104 -11.19 -2.63 14.27
N ALA A 105 -9.97 -2.29 14.66
CA ALA A 105 -8.94 -1.79 13.75
C ALA A 105 -7.80 -2.80 13.66
N VAL A 106 -7.24 -2.98 12.47
CA VAL A 106 -6.09 -3.86 12.23
C VAL A 106 -4.96 -3.01 11.64
N ALA A 107 -3.82 -3.02 12.31
CA ALA A 107 -2.62 -2.32 11.86
C ALA A 107 -1.51 -3.33 11.54
N VAL A 108 -0.67 -3.00 10.57
CA VAL A 108 0.57 -3.71 10.30
C VAL A 108 1.74 -2.78 10.55
N THR A 109 2.78 -3.28 11.22
CA THR A 109 4.04 -2.55 11.43
C THR A 109 5.16 -3.10 10.53
N ASP A 110 6.16 -2.28 10.23
CA ASP A 110 7.30 -2.62 9.34
C ASP A 110 8.18 -3.77 9.86
N ASP A 111 8.10 -4.08 11.16
CA ASP A 111 8.62 -5.26 11.84
C ASP A 111 7.81 -6.55 11.58
N LYS A 112 6.85 -6.51 10.64
CA LYS A 112 6.01 -7.62 10.16
C LYS A 112 4.94 -8.09 11.16
N VAL A 113 4.59 -7.26 12.12
CA VAL A 113 3.57 -7.60 13.12
C VAL A 113 2.20 -7.11 12.67
N ILE A 114 1.22 -8.00 12.69
CA ILE A 114 -0.22 -7.67 12.56
C ILE A 114 -0.76 -7.47 13.98
N ARG A 115 -1.39 -6.33 14.23
CA ARG A 115 -2.01 -5.96 15.50
C ARG A 115 -3.49 -5.74 15.32
N VAL A 116 -4.29 -6.25 16.24
CA VAL A 116 -5.75 -6.08 16.25
C VAL A 116 -6.13 -5.28 17.48
N PHE A 117 -6.91 -4.23 17.28
CA PHE A 117 -7.40 -3.33 18.30
C PHE A 117 -8.91 -3.41 18.38
N ASN A 118 -9.45 -3.47 19.59
CA ASN A 118 -10.81 -3.01 19.84
C ASN A 118 -10.80 -1.48 19.83
N VAL A 119 -11.80 -0.89 19.20
CA VAL A 119 -12.09 0.54 19.31
C VAL A 119 -13.33 0.64 20.17
N ASP A 120 -13.22 1.17 21.38
CA ASP A 120 -14.34 1.27 22.30
C ASP A 120 -15.32 2.39 21.88
N VAL A 121 -16.50 2.45 22.50
CA VAL A 121 -17.56 3.43 22.20
C VAL A 121 -17.08 4.86 22.37
N ASP A 122 -16.18 5.09 23.33
CA ASP A 122 -15.58 6.40 23.59
C ASP A 122 -14.39 6.74 22.65
N GLY A 123 -14.00 5.81 21.77
CA GLY A 123 -12.87 5.93 20.86
C GLY A 123 -11.55 5.39 21.42
N THR A 124 -11.54 4.82 22.63
CA THR A 124 -10.33 4.25 23.24
C THR A 124 -9.84 3.03 22.47
N LEU A 125 -8.53 2.97 22.24
CA LEU A 125 -7.89 1.84 21.57
C LEU A 125 -7.39 0.83 22.60
N GLN A 126 -7.79 -0.43 22.45
CA GLN A 126 -7.27 -1.54 23.24
C GLN A 126 -6.69 -2.60 22.31
N GLU A 127 -5.38 -2.86 22.42
CA GLU A 127 -4.74 -3.95 21.68
C GLU A 127 -5.25 -5.30 22.21
N LEU A 128 -5.87 -6.10 21.33
CA LEU A 128 -6.39 -7.42 21.63
C LEU A 128 -5.38 -8.52 21.31
N SER A 129 -4.63 -8.38 20.21
CA SER A 129 -3.65 -9.39 19.80
C SER A 129 -2.55 -8.83 18.91
N GLN A 130 -1.40 -9.50 18.90
CA GLN A 130 -0.30 -9.28 17.98
C GLN A 130 0.21 -10.60 17.40
N ARG A 131 0.53 -10.62 16.10
CA ARG A 131 1.02 -11.80 15.38
C ARG A 131 2.14 -11.43 14.42
N THR A 132 3.31 -12.04 14.58
CA THR A 132 4.45 -11.81 13.71
C THR A 132 4.37 -12.69 12.46
N MET A 133 4.31 -12.05 11.29
CA MET A 133 4.33 -12.73 10.00
C MET A 133 5.77 -13.06 9.57
N PRO A 134 5.99 -14.15 8.81
CA PRO A 134 7.33 -14.56 8.38
C PRO A 134 7.92 -13.58 7.36
N LYS A 135 7.04 -12.98 6.56
CA LYS A 135 7.31 -11.96 5.56
C LYS A 135 6.46 -10.73 5.87
N ARG A 136 6.98 -9.56 5.49
CA ARG A 136 6.29 -8.27 5.70
C ARG A 136 4.96 -8.30 4.93
N PRO A 137 3.81 -8.11 5.60
CA PRO A 137 2.55 -7.88 4.90
C PRO A 137 2.64 -6.62 4.05
N CYS A 138 2.04 -6.67 2.87
CA CYS A 138 1.94 -5.55 1.93
C CYS A 138 0.50 -5.10 1.68
N ALA A 139 -0.48 -5.92 2.07
CA ALA A 139 -1.90 -5.59 2.02
C ALA A 139 -2.64 -6.37 3.12
N ILE A 140 -3.63 -5.72 3.73
CA ILE A 140 -4.42 -6.28 4.84
C ILE A 140 -5.88 -5.82 4.70
N GLN A 141 -6.83 -6.74 4.87
CA GLN A 141 -8.26 -6.42 4.93
C GLN A 141 -8.98 -7.29 5.95
N VAL A 142 -10.00 -6.73 6.63
CA VAL A 142 -10.98 -7.51 7.38
C VAL A 142 -12.14 -7.84 6.45
N LEU A 143 -12.54 -9.10 6.39
CA LEU A 143 -13.66 -9.53 5.56
C LEU A 143 -15.00 -9.03 6.13
N PRO A 144 -16.05 -8.95 5.29
CA PRO A 144 -17.39 -8.55 5.73
C PRO A 144 -18.01 -9.45 6.82
N ASP A 145 -17.43 -10.63 7.07
CA ASP A 145 -17.83 -11.52 8.16
C ASP A 145 -17.40 -11.01 9.56
N ASN A 146 -16.57 -9.97 9.63
CA ASN A 146 -15.96 -9.43 10.85
C ASN A 146 -15.23 -10.49 11.70
N ALA A 147 -14.78 -11.56 11.06
CA ALA A 147 -14.15 -12.70 11.72
C ALA A 147 -12.84 -13.11 11.05
N THR A 148 -12.63 -12.74 9.79
CA THR A 148 -11.47 -13.14 9.01
C THR A 148 -10.65 -11.93 8.56
N ILE A 149 -9.33 -11.99 8.76
CA ILE A 149 -8.35 -11.10 8.15
C ILE A 149 -7.76 -11.80 6.93
N ILE A 150 -7.71 -11.10 5.79
CA ILE A 150 -6.87 -11.48 4.65
C ILE A 150 -5.58 -10.67 4.69
N CYS A 151 -4.44 -11.36 4.65
CA CYS A 151 -3.11 -10.78 4.69
C CYS A 151 -2.30 -11.23 3.47
N GLY A 152 -1.94 -10.30 2.59
CA GLY A 152 -1.00 -10.53 1.50
C GLY A 152 0.42 -10.17 1.91
N ASP A 153 1.39 -11.07 1.69
CA ASP A 153 2.79 -10.82 1.99
C ASP A 153 3.61 -10.39 0.75
N LYS A 154 4.73 -9.72 1.00
CA LYS A 154 5.62 -9.20 -0.05
C LYS A 154 6.24 -10.30 -0.96
N PHE A 155 6.14 -11.57 -0.60
CA PHE A 155 6.69 -12.69 -1.37
C PHE A 155 5.66 -13.35 -2.29
N GLY A 156 4.40 -12.91 -2.26
CA GLY A 156 3.36 -13.41 -3.13
C GLY A 156 2.27 -14.20 -2.42
N ASP A 157 2.45 -14.57 -1.16
CA ASP A 157 1.51 -15.45 -0.44
C ASP A 157 0.37 -14.64 0.18
N VAL A 158 -0.86 -15.17 0.08
CA VAL A 158 -2.04 -14.59 0.71
C VAL A 158 -2.61 -15.56 1.73
N TYR A 159 -2.77 -15.11 2.97
CA TYR A 159 -3.24 -15.90 4.10
C TYR A 159 -4.60 -15.39 4.59
N SER A 160 -5.43 -16.30 5.10
CA SER A 160 -6.53 -15.98 6.02
C SER A 160 -6.10 -16.23 7.46
N LEU A 161 -6.47 -15.33 8.35
CA LEU A 161 -6.22 -15.37 9.78
C LEU A 161 -7.53 -15.04 10.52
N PRO A 162 -7.83 -15.63 11.68
CA PRO A 162 -8.98 -15.18 12.48
C PRO A 162 -8.74 -13.74 12.98
N LEU A 163 -9.77 -12.90 13.02
CA LEU A 163 -9.67 -11.53 13.55
C LEU A 163 -9.27 -11.58 15.02
N ILE A 164 -9.98 -12.40 15.80
CA ILE A 164 -9.67 -12.71 17.19
C ILE A 164 -9.11 -14.13 17.25
N PRO A 165 -7.82 -14.33 17.58
CA PRO A 165 -7.25 -15.66 17.67
C PRO A 165 -7.85 -16.45 18.84
N SER A 166 -8.10 -17.73 18.61
CA SER A 166 -8.38 -18.69 19.69
C SER A 166 -7.14 -18.85 20.58
N GLU A 167 -7.31 -19.27 21.84
CA GLU A 167 -6.18 -19.56 22.73
C GLU A 167 -5.18 -20.53 22.06
N PRO A 168 -3.86 -20.34 22.25
CA PRO A 168 -2.86 -21.11 21.54
C PRO A 168 -2.94 -22.60 21.91
N GLN A 169 -3.50 -23.41 21.00
CA GLN A 169 -3.30 -24.84 21.04
C GLN A 169 -1.90 -25.16 20.51
N GLU A 170 -1.11 -25.94 21.25
CA GLU A 170 0.27 -26.32 20.92
C GLU A 170 0.44 -27.11 19.60
N THR A 171 -0.61 -27.28 18.80
CA THR A 171 -0.60 -28.08 17.56
C THR A 171 -1.49 -27.49 16.45
N ALA A 172 -1.25 -26.25 16.05
CA ALA A 172 -1.99 -25.60 14.95
C ALA A 172 -1.69 -26.16 13.53
N ASP A 173 -0.92 -27.23 13.40
CA ASP A 173 -0.62 -27.88 12.11
C ASP A 173 -1.47 -29.13 11.81
N SER A 174 -2.44 -29.49 12.67
CA SER A 174 -3.27 -30.69 12.42
C SER A 174 -4.37 -30.49 11.36
N SER A 175 -4.60 -29.26 10.87
CA SER A 175 -5.68 -28.97 9.90
C SER A 175 -5.23 -28.22 8.64
N ALA A 176 -3.94 -27.91 8.51
CA ALA A 176 -3.40 -27.21 7.34
C ALA A 176 -2.58 -28.17 6.45
N GLY A 177 -3.26 -28.91 5.57
CA GLY A 177 -2.64 -29.41 4.35
C GLY A 177 -2.21 -30.89 4.26
N ALA A 178 -2.87 -31.83 4.95
CA ALA A 178 -2.66 -33.25 4.70
C ALA A 178 -4.00 -34.00 4.56
N GLN A 179 -4.48 -34.14 3.33
CA GLN A 179 -5.19 -35.37 2.95
C GLN A 179 -4.18 -36.23 2.19
N ASP A 180 -3.90 -37.40 2.79
CA ASP A 180 -3.14 -38.53 2.26
C ASP A 180 -1.68 -38.31 1.83
N GLU A 181 -0.78 -38.25 2.80
CA GLU A 181 0.49 -38.99 2.69
C GLU A 181 0.77 -39.73 4.01
N GLN A 182 0.68 -41.06 3.96
CA GLN A 182 1.15 -41.94 5.02
C GLN A 182 2.66 -41.75 5.19
N GLN A 183 3.09 -41.01 6.21
CA GLN A 183 4.50 -40.93 6.58
C GLN A 183 4.83 -41.90 7.71
N GLN A 184 5.51 -42.98 7.33
CA GLN A 184 6.45 -43.68 8.20
C GLN A 184 7.52 -42.68 8.68
N GLN A 185 7.85 -42.71 9.97
CA GLN A 185 8.97 -41.95 10.53
C GLN A 185 10.30 -42.36 9.86
N PRO A 186 11.15 -41.39 9.46
CA PRO A 186 12.57 -41.65 9.29
C PRO A 186 13.41 -40.98 10.39
N SER A 187 14.41 -41.73 10.80
CA SER A 187 15.51 -41.43 11.71
C SER A 187 16.29 -40.15 11.37
N ALA A 188 16.87 -39.56 12.41
CA ALA A 188 17.82 -38.46 12.30
C ALA A 188 19.08 -38.88 11.53
N GLU A 189 19.30 -38.31 10.32
CA GLU A 189 20.63 -38.01 9.76
C GLU A 189 20.54 -37.32 8.37
N ALA A 190 21.51 -36.43 8.12
CA ALA A 190 21.84 -35.69 6.89
C ALA A 190 20.92 -34.54 6.42
N LYS A 191 21.51 -33.34 6.32
CA LYS A 191 20.94 -32.18 5.62
C LYS A 191 20.80 -32.52 4.11
N PRO A 192 19.62 -32.34 3.49
CA PRO A 192 19.46 -32.59 2.07
C PRO A 192 20.22 -31.54 1.26
N THR A 193 21.17 -31.99 0.42
CA THR A 193 21.83 -31.17 -0.60
C THR A 193 20.88 -30.93 -1.76
N PHE A 194 20.67 -29.66 -2.12
CA PHE A 194 19.84 -29.25 -3.25
C PHE A 194 20.36 -29.86 -4.56
N LYS A 195 19.50 -30.61 -5.26
CA LYS A 195 19.73 -31.07 -6.63
C LYS A 195 18.72 -30.35 -7.52
N PRO A 196 19.14 -29.42 -8.39
CA PRO A 196 18.22 -28.81 -9.33
C PRO A 196 17.62 -29.90 -10.24
N THR A 197 16.29 -29.86 -10.42
CA THR A 197 15.55 -30.82 -11.25
C THR A 197 15.92 -30.69 -12.73
N ALA A 198 16.39 -29.51 -13.16
CA ALA A 198 16.85 -29.26 -14.52
C ALA A 198 18.33 -29.65 -14.67
N SER A 199 18.63 -30.39 -15.73
CA SER A 199 20.00 -30.73 -16.13
C SER A 199 20.49 -29.80 -17.24
N ASN A 200 21.82 -29.71 -17.42
CA ASN A 200 22.41 -28.98 -18.56
C ASN A 200 21.91 -29.49 -19.93
N ALA A 201 21.32 -30.70 -20.00
CA ALA A 201 20.73 -31.27 -21.20
C ALA A 201 19.32 -30.74 -21.53
N THR A 202 18.62 -30.13 -20.56
CA THR A 202 17.21 -29.68 -20.71
C THR A 202 17.11 -28.15 -20.94
N VAL A 203 18.24 -27.46 -20.88
CA VAL A 203 18.30 -26.00 -20.82
C VAL A 203 18.93 -25.43 -22.09
N HIS A 204 18.08 -25.06 -23.04
CA HIS A 204 18.51 -24.64 -24.39
C HIS A 204 18.66 -23.12 -24.54
N THR A 205 18.07 -22.32 -23.65
CA THR A 205 18.16 -20.85 -23.73
C THR A 205 19.26 -20.30 -22.81
N LYS A 206 19.95 -19.25 -23.30
CA LYS A 206 21.02 -18.57 -22.55
C LYS A 206 20.55 -18.08 -21.17
N ARG A 207 19.30 -17.62 -21.07
CA ARG A 207 18.67 -17.14 -19.83
C ARG A 207 18.44 -18.27 -18.81
N ASN A 208 17.93 -19.42 -19.27
CA ASN A 208 17.67 -20.54 -18.38
C ASN A 208 18.97 -21.21 -17.91
N ARG A 209 20.04 -21.15 -18.72
CA ARG A 209 21.38 -21.66 -18.33
C ARG A 209 21.98 -20.85 -17.18
N LEU A 210 21.89 -19.52 -17.29
CA LEU A 210 22.30 -18.60 -16.22
C LEU A 210 21.47 -18.80 -14.93
N ALA A 211 20.18 -19.10 -15.06
CA ALA A 211 19.33 -19.42 -13.91
C ALA A 211 19.73 -20.75 -13.24
N LEU A 212 20.08 -21.77 -14.02
CA LEU A 212 20.58 -23.05 -13.51
C LEU A 212 21.92 -22.90 -12.80
N GLU A 213 22.86 -22.15 -13.38
CA GLU A 213 24.15 -21.81 -12.74
C GLU A 213 23.94 -21.04 -11.43
N ALA A 214 22.99 -20.10 -11.39
CA ALA A 214 22.64 -19.37 -10.17
C ALA A 214 22.02 -20.27 -9.09
N GLN A 215 21.17 -21.22 -9.48
CA GLN A 215 20.60 -22.23 -8.55
C GLN A 215 21.67 -23.18 -8.01
N GLN A 216 22.61 -23.61 -8.85
CA GLN A 216 23.72 -24.48 -8.43
C GLN A 216 24.69 -23.75 -7.48
N ASN A 217 24.86 -22.44 -7.65
CA ASN A 217 25.70 -21.60 -6.79
C ASN A 217 25.03 -21.19 -5.47
N GLN A 218 23.76 -21.53 -5.26
CA GLN A 218 23.02 -21.17 -4.05
C GLN A 218 23.43 -22.09 -2.88
N LYS A 219 24.48 -21.71 -2.15
CA LYS A 219 25.10 -22.54 -1.11
C LYS A 219 24.32 -22.69 0.21
N ASN A 220 23.21 -21.98 0.40
CA ASN A 220 22.40 -22.07 1.62
C ASN A 220 20.92 -21.98 1.27
N PHE A 221 20.15 -23.03 1.56
CA PHE A 221 18.72 -22.85 1.79
C PHE A 221 18.56 -22.19 3.16
N SER A 222 17.63 -21.23 3.27
CA SER A 222 17.15 -20.78 4.58
C SER A 222 16.67 -21.99 5.36
N ALA A 223 16.99 -22.05 6.66
CA ALA A 223 16.50 -23.08 7.58
C ALA A 223 15.00 -23.33 7.36
N ARG A 224 14.59 -24.60 7.51
CA ARG A 224 13.19 -25.04 7.49
C ARG A 224 12.34 -24.01 8.24
N LYS A 225 11.39 -23.36 7.55
CA LYS A 225 10.54 -22.30 8.13
C LYS A 225 9.99 -22.83 9.45
N GLU A 226 10.28 -22.15 10.56
CA GLU A 226 9.55 -22.43 11.80
C GLU A 226 8.07 -22.25 11.50
N PRO A 227 7.21 -23.22 11.87
CA PRO A 227 5.78 -23.12 11.62
C PRO A 227 5.23 -21.88 12.36
N LEU A 228 4.23 -21.23 11.75
CA LEU A 228 3.59 -20.08 12.39
C LEU A 228 2.87 -20.55 13.65
N LYS A 229 3.10 -19.85 14.75
CA LYS A 229 2.61 -20.22 16.08
C LYS A 229 1.16 -19.78 16.34
N PHE A 230 0.38 -19.57 15.28
CA PHE A 230 -0.99 -19.07 15.36
C PHE A 230 -1.83 -19.64 14.22
N GLU A 231 -3.14 -19.68 14.42
CA GLU A 231 -4.10 -20.13 13.41
C GLU A 231 -4.00 -19.30 12.13
N HIS A 232 -3.80 -20.00 11.00
CA HIS A 232 -3.72 -19.39 9.69
C HIS A 232 -4.04 -20.42 8.61
N LYS A 233 -4.43 -19.94 7.42
CA LYS A 233 -4.57 -20.77 6.23
C LYS A 233 -4.03 -20.03 5.02
N LEU A 234 -3.13 -20.67 4.28
CA LEU A 234 -2.68 -20.19 2.97
C LEU A 234 -3.84 -20.29 1.97
N LEU A 235 -4.20 -19.18 1.33
CA LEU A 235 -5.32 -19.09 0.40
C LEU A 235 -4.87 -19.22 -1.06
N LEU A 236 -3.85 -18.47 -1.46
CA LEU A 236 -3.29 -18.43 -2.81
C LEU A 236 -1.86 -17.85 -2.79
N GLY A 237 -1.16 -17.93 -3.92
CA GLY A 237 0.20 -17.42 -4.04
C GLY A 237 0.56 -16.88 -5.43
N HIS A 238 1.41 -15.85 -5.46
CA HIS A 238 2.11 -15.34 -6.63
C HIS A 238 3.59 -15.74 -6.56
N VAL A 239 4.23 -15.88 -7.71
CA VAL A 239 5.70 -15.99 -7.76
C VAL A 239 6.36 -14.61 -7.69
N SER A 240 5.64 -13.59 -8.17
CA SER A 240 6.06 -12.19 -8.10
C SER A 240 5.77 -11.59 -6.73
N MET A 241 6.39 -10.44 -6.48
CA MET A 241 6.10 -9.62 -5.30
C MET A 241 4.67 -9.10 -5.39
N LEU A 242 3.84 -9.54 -4.45
CA LEU A 242 2.49 -9.00 -4.25
C LEU A 242 2.59 -7.52 -3.86
N THR A 243 1.67 -6.72 -4.38
CA THR A 243 1.65 -5.27 -4.16
C THR A 243 0.33 -4.80 -3.56
N ASP A 244 -0.78 -5.48 -3.85
CA ASP A 244 -2.08 -5.16 -3.27
C ASP A 244 -3.02 -6.38 -3.25
N VAL A 245 -3.99 -6.36 -2.34
CA VAL A 245 -5.05 -7.38 -2.19
C VAL A 245 -6.35 -6.69 -1.82
N VAL A 246 -7.40 -6.93 -2.61
CA VAL A 246 -8.76 -6.46 -2.32
C VAL A 246 -9.78 -7.58 -2.35
N PHE A 247 -10.74 -7.53 -1.41
CA PHE A 247 -11.85 -8.47 -1.37
C PHE A 247 -13.12 -7.85 -1.95
N ALA A 248 -13.79 -8.60 -2.84
CA ALA A 248 -15.05 -8.21 -3.46
C ALA A 248 -16.12 -9.25 -3.18
N THR A 249 -17.39 -8.83 -3.14
CA THR A 249 -18.52 -9.75 -3.28
C THR A 249 -19.24 -9.53 -4.60
N HIS A 250 -19.73 -10.60 -5.20
CA HIS A 250 -20.52 -10.54 -6.44
C HIS A 250 -21.56 -11.66 -6.47
N LYS A 251 -22.71 -11.36 -7.08
CA LYS A 251 -23.82 -12.32 -7.20
C LYS A 251 -23.55 -13.27 -8.36
N VAL A 252 -23.37 -14.54 -8.04
CA VAL A 252 -23.23 -15.64 -9.02
C VAL A 252 -24.39 -16.59 -8.82
N GLU A 253 -25.22 -16.79 -9.85
CA GLU A 253 -26.42 -17.65 -9.80
C GLU A 253 -27.36 -17.29 -8.65
N GLY A 254 -27.53 -15.98 -8.40
CA GLY A 254 -28.39 -15.47 -7.33
C GLY A 254 -27.82 -15.54 -5.91
N LYS A 255 -26.62 -16.10 -5.72
CA LYS A 255 -25.93 -16.17 -4.43
C LYS A 255 -24.77 -15.19 -4.38
N GLU A 256 -24.61 -14.49 -3.27
CA GLU A 256 -23.44 -13.65 -3.04
C GLU A 256 -22.22 -14.54 -2.77
N ARG A 257 -21.14 -14.31 -3.53
CA ARG A 257 -19.88 -15.03 -3.40
C ARG A 257 -18.73 -14.03 -3.23
N GLY A 258 -17.77 -14.38 -2.39
CA GLY A 258 -16.54 -13.62 -2.21
C GLY A 258 -15.52 -13.90 -3.32
N PHE A 259 -14.69 -12.91 -3.61
CA PHE A 259 -13.57 -12.97 -4.55
C PHE A 259 -12.37 -12.23 -3.96
N ILE A 260 -11.16 -12.75 -4.24
CA ILE A 260 -9.89 -12.11 -3.87
C ILE A 260 -9.25 -11.64 -5.16
N LEU A 261 -9.02 -10.34 -5.25
CA LEU A 261 -8.33 -9.71 -6.37
C LEU A 261 -6.95 -9.28 -5.89
N THR A 262 -5.93 -9.66 -6.63
CA THR A 262 -4.53 -9.42 -6.26
C THR A 262 -3.76 -8.74 -7.36
N ALA A 263 -2.87 -7.82 -6.99
CA ALA A 263 -1.94 -7.15 -7.88
C ALA A 263 -0.50 -7.56 -7.56
N ASP A 264 0.36 -7.56 -8.58
CA ASP A 264 1.78 -7.82 -8.38
C ASP A 264 2.71 -6.91 -9.19
N ARG A 265 4.00 -7.03 -8.90
CA ARG A 265 5.10 -6.29 -9.54
C ARG A 265 5.29 -6.67 -11.01
N ASP A 266 4.81 -7.83 -11.45
CA ASP A 266 4.94 -8.33 -12.82
C ASP A 266 3.66 -8.11 -13.64
N GLU A 267 2.97 -7.00 -13.38
CA GLU A 267 1.84 -6.48 -14.18
C GLU A 267 0.52 -7.26 -14.02
N HIS A 268 0.47 -8.30 -13.18
CA HIS A 268 -0.75 -9.09 -13.07
C HIS A 268 -1.77 -8.43 -12.14
N VAL A 269 -3.01 -8.39 -12.62
CA VAL A 269 -4.21 -8.26 -11.77
C VAL A 269 -4.99 -9.57 -11.90
N ARG A 270 -4.94 -10.41 -10.86
CA ARG A 270 -5.56 -11.74 -10.83
C ARG A 270 -6.86 -11.69 -10.04
N ILE A 271 -7.86 -12.45 -10.50
CA ILE A 271 -9.15 -12.61 -9.84
C ILE A 271 -9.30 -14.08 -9.47
N SER A 272 -9.42 -14.36 -8.18
CA SER A 272 -9.63 -15.71 -7.64
C SER A 272 -10.89 -15.73 -6.80
N ARG A 273 -11.48 -16.92 -6.61
CA ARG A 273 -12.60 -17.06 -5.66
C ARG A 273 -12.16 -16.70 -4.24
N GLY A 274 -13.11 -16.31 -3.40
CA GLY A 274 -12.89 -16.15 -1.97
C GLY A 274 -12.79 -17.50 -1.25
N PRO A 275 -12.47 -17.48 0.04
CA PRO A 275 -12.51 -18.69 0.88
C PRO A 275 -13.89 -19.38 0.78
N PRO A 276 -13.94 -20.72 0.72
CA PRO A 276 -12.83 -21.66 0.88
C PRO A 276 -12.11 -22.06 -0.42
N GLN A 277 -12.54 -21.56 -1.59
CA GLN A 277 -12.08 -22.02 -2.91
C GLN A 277 -11.03 -21.10 -3.56
N SER A 278 -10.21 -20.43 -2.75
CA SER A 278 -9.23 -19.43 -3.22
C SER A 278 -8.15 -19.92 -4.17
N HIS A 279 -8.00 -21.24 -4.30
CA HIS A 279 -7.14 -21.88 -5.30
C HIS A 279 -7.71 -21.82 -6.73
N VAL A 280 -9.00 -21.49 -6.88
CA VAL A 280 -9.65 -21.36 -8.20
C VAL A 280 -9.47 -19.94 -8.71
N ILE A 281 -8.68 -19.81 -9.77
CA ILE A 281 -8.50 -18.56 -10.51
C ILE A 281 -9.65 -18.43 -11.52
N GLU A 282 -10.38 -17.32 -11.46
CA GLU A 282 -11.45 -16.99 -12.40
C GLU A 282 -10.91 -16.28 -13.64
N GLY A 283 -9.85 -15.47 -13.48
CA GLY A 283 -9.19 -14.85 -14.62
C GLY A 283 -8.17 -13.80 -14.25
N PHE A 284 -7.75 -13.05 -15.27
CA PHE A 284 -6.76 -11.98 -15.18
C PHE A 284 -7.22 -10.76 -15.97
N CYS A 285 -7.11 -9.58 -15.38
CA CYS A 285 -7.28 -8.31 -16.08
C CYS A 285 -5.97 -7.96 -16.82
N LEU A 286 -5.90 -8.28 -18.10
CA LEU A 286 -4.69 -8.13 -18.91
C LEU A 286 -4.62 -6.75 -19.59
N GLY A 287 -3.53 -6.01 -19.39
CA GLY A 287 -3.30 -4.74 -20.11
C GLY A 287 -2.22 -3.82 -19.54
N HIS A 288 -1.87 -3.96 -18.25
CA HIS A 288 -0.72 -3.28 -17.65
C HIS A 288 0.59 -3.70 -18.33
N LYS A 289 1.54 -2.77 -18.39
CA LYS A 289 2.89 -2.94 -18.96
C LYS A 289 4.00 -2.59 -17.97
N ASP A 290 3.63 -2.10 -16.78
CA ASP A 290 4.51 -1.98 -15.63
C ASP A 290 3.81 -2.50 -14.36
N TYR A 291 4.53 -2.48 -13.22
CA TYR A 291 4.00 -2.94 -11.94
C TYR A 291 2.64 -2.31 -11.63
N VAL A 292 1.75 -3.08 -11.00
CA VAL A 292 0.50 -2.56 -10.44
C VAL A 292 0.73 -2.33 -8.95
N SER A 293 0.43 -1.15 -8.43
CA SER A 293 0.67 -0.81 -7.01
C SER A 293 -0.59 -0.73 -6.18
N LYS A 294 -1.72 -0.34 -6.77
CA LYS A 294 -2.99 -0.13 -6.07
C LYS A 294 -4.17 -0.65 -6.87
N LEU A 295 -5.10 -1.27 -6.14
CA LEU A 295 -6.40 -1.72 -6.59
C LEU A 295 -7.50 -0.99 -5.80
N CYS A 296 -8.56 -0.57 -6.47
CA CYS A 296 -9.71 0.07 -5.83
C CYS A 296 -11.01 -0.45 -6.44
N ILE A 297 -11.79 -1.18 -5.63
CA ILE A 297 -13.15 -1.59 -6.01
C ILE A 297 -14.05 -0.37 -5.86
N ILE A 298 -14.84 -0.08 -6.88
CA ILE A 298 -15.82 1.01 -6.82
C ILE A 298 -17.09 0.51 -6.10
N PRO A 299 -17.43 1.07 -4.92
CA PRO A 299 -18.55 0.58 -4.12
C PRO A 299 -19.87 0.57 -4.89
N GLY A 300 -20.64 -0.52 -4.72
CA GLY A 300 -21.94 -0.69 -5.38
C GLY A 300 -21.89 -1.00 -6.88
N THR A 301 -20.72 -1.35 -7.42
CA THR A 301 -20.54 -1.64 -8.85
C THR A 301 -19.61 -2.84 -9.08
N ASP A 302 -19.61 -3.36 -10.31
CA ASP A 302 -18.65 -4.40 -10.75
C ASP A 302 -17.35 -3.81 -11.31
N MET A 303 -17.03 -2.55 -10.95
CA MET A 303 -15.83 -1.89 -11.44
C MET A 303 -14.64 -2.05 -10.49
N LEU A 304 -13.49 -2.29 -11.11
CA LEU A 304 -12.19 -2.22 -10.47
C LEU A 304 -11.36 -1.13 -11.15
N VAL A 305 -10.69 -0.31 -10.36
CA VAL A 305 -9.65 0.60 -10.83
C VAL A 305 -8.30 0.02 -10.43
N SER A 306 -7.35 0.01 -11.35
CA SER A 306 -5.95 -0.31 -11.05
C SER A 306 -5.01 0.77 -11.56
N GLY A 307 -3.96 1.01 -10.79
CA GLY A 307 -2.91 1.98 -11.08
C GLY A 307 -1.56 1.49 -10.60
N GLY A 308 -0.49 2.01 -11.20
CA GLY A 308 0.85 1.54 -10.92
C GLY A 308 1.93 2.38 -11.60
N GLY A 309 2.85 1.70 -12.28
CA GLY A 309 3.94 2.32 -13.03
C GLY A 309 3.59 2.74 -14.46
N ASP A 310 2.42 2.32 -14.97
CA ASP A 310 1.90 2.71 -16.28
C ASP A 310 1.56 4.20 -16.37
N GLU A 311 1.58 4.74 -17.59
CA GLU A 311 1.16 6.11 -17.90
C GLU A 311 -0.37 6.32 -17.78
N GLU A 312 -1.12 5.22 -17.62
CA GLU A 312 -2.57 5.17 -17.68
C GLU A 312 -3.14 4.54 -16.40
N LEU A 313 -4.32 5.00 -15.98
CA LEU A 313 -5.18 4.26 -15.04
C LEU A 313 -6.12 3.35 -15.81
N PHE A 314 -6.37 2.16 -15.27
CA PHE A 314 -7.19 1.15 -15.94
C PHE A 314 -8.49 0.93 -15.18
N ILE A 315 -9.60 0.99 -15.90
CA ILE A 315 -10.94 0.71 -15.38
C ILE A 315 -11.42 -0.60 -15.97
N TRP A 316 -11.72 -1.57 -15.10
CA TRP A 316 -12.15 -2.91 -15.48
C TRP A 316 -13.58 -3.15 -15.05
N ARG A 317 -14.27 -4.00 -15.78
CA ARG A 317 -15.36 -4.80 -15.24
C ARG A 317 -14.74 -6.10 -14.76
N TRP A 318 -14.59 -6.22 -13.45
CA TRP A 318 -13.74 -7.26 -12.89
C TRP A 318 -14.34 -8.66 -13.01
N PRO A 319 -15.66 -8.92 -12.87
CA PRO A 319 -16.17 -10.30 -12.98
C PRO A 319 -15.90 -10.93 -14.35
N GLU A 320 -15.88 -10.14 -15.42
CA GLU A 320 -15.60 -10.59 -16.78
C GLU A 320 -14.14 -10.33 -17.22
N CYS A 321 -13.27 -9.87 -16.31
CA CYS A 321 -11.88 -9.50 -16.59
C CYS A 321 -11.72 -8.52 -17.77
N LYS A 322 -12.71 -7.64 -17.96
CA LYS A 322 -12.83 -6.83 -19.19
C LYS A 322 -12.36 -5.40 -18.96
N LEU A 323 -11.40 -4.95 -19.76
CA LEU A 323 -11.02 -3.53 -19.79
C LEU A 323 -12.19 -2.69 -20.33
N LEU A 324 -12.67 -1.75 -19.53
CA LEU A 324 -13.69 -0.78 -19.93
C LEU A 324 -13.06 0.48 -20.50
N ARG A 325 -12.01 1.00 -19.83
CA ARG A 325 -11.44 2.30 -20.15
C ARG A 325 -10.03 2.46 -19.62
N LYS A 326 -9.27 3.34 -20.26
CA LYS A 326 -8.02 3.89 -19.76
C LYS A 326 -8.12 5.41 -19.59
N TYR A 327 -7.51 5.94 -18.54
CA TYR A 327 -7.35 7.38 -18.31
C TYR A 327 -5.88 7.75 -18.41
N ASP A 328 -5.58 8.73 -19.27
CA ASP A 328 -4.22 9.25 -19.45
C ASP A 328 -3.80 10.08 -18.22
N LEU A 329 -3.05 9.40 -17.34
CA LEU A 329 -2.57 9.98 -16.10
C LEU A 329 -1.26 10.74 -16.32
N ALA A 330 -0.42 10.31 -17.27
CA ALA A 330 0.83 11.00 -17.62
C ALA A 330 0.58 12.44 -18.10
N ALA A 331 -0.40 12.65 -18.99
CA ALA A 331 -0.74 14.00 -19.44
C ALA A 331 -1.30 14.87 -18.30
N ALA A 332 -2.11 14.28 -17.41
CA ALA A 332 -2.62 15.00 -16.23
C ALA A 332 -1.49 15.37 -15.26
N LEU A 333 -0.56 14.44 -15.02
CA LEU A 333 0.63 14.63 -14.21
C LEU A 333 1.52 15.74 -14.75
N HIS A 334 1.83 15.71 -16.05
CA HIS A 334 2.57 16.78 -16.72
C HIS A 334 1.91 18.14 -16.53
N ARG A 335 0.58 18.23 -16.66
CA ARG A 335 -0.15 19.48 -16.40
C ARG A 335 -0.07 19.90 -14.93
N ALA A 336 -0.16 18.98 -13.98
CA ALA A 336 -0.11 19.27 -12.56
C ALA A 336 1.25 19.85 -12.15
N VAL A 337 2.34 19.19 -12.56
CA VAL A 337 3.72 19.64 -12.29
C VAL A 337 3.98 21.01 -12.93
N ASN A 338 3.52 21.22 -14.17
CA ASN A 338 3.71 22.48 -14.89
C ASN A 338 2.76 23.61 -14.45
N ARG A 339 1.65 23.33 -13.76
CA ARG A 339 0.74 24.34 -13.18
C ARG A 339 1.18 24.77 -11.78
N GLY A 340 1.65 23.84 -10.95
CA GLY A 340 2.20 24.18 -9.61
C GLY A 340 3.33 25.20 -9.69
N ALA A 341 4.14 25.12 -10.75
CA ALA A 341 5.11 26.10 -11.21
C ALA A 341 4.58 27.56 -11.28
N GLN A 342 3.45 27.76 -11.94
CA GLN A 342 2.93 29.10 -12.25
C GLN A 342 2.25 29.76 -11.04
N ASN A 343 1.62 28.99 -10.16
CA ASN A 343 0.96 29.52 -8.97
C ASN A 343 1.96 30.04 -7.91
N ASN A 344 3.22 29.57 -7.95
CA ASN A 344 4.31 30.06 -7.10
C ASN A 344 5.09 31.24 -7.73
N GLY A 345 4.60 31.81 -8.84
CA GLY A 345 5.24 32.95 -9.52
C GLY A 345 6.53 32.61 -10.27
N GLN A 346 6.83 31.32 -10.48
CA GLN A 346 8.03 30.87 -11.21
C GLN A 346 7.69 30.60 -12.68
N SER A 347 8.59 30.99 -13.59
CA SER A 347 8.48 30.63 -15.01
C SER A 347 8.44 29.11 -15.19
N ALA A 348 7.81 28.61 -16.26
CA ALA A 348 7.81 27.18 -16.59
C ALA A 348 9.24 26.61 -16.75
N VAL A 349 10.21 27.45 -17.13
CA VAL A 349 11.64 27.10 -17.23
C VAL A 349 12.28 27.05 -15.84
N GLU A 350 12.04 28.06 -15.00
CA GLU A 350 12.51 28.14 -13.62
C GLU A 350 11.90 27.05 -12.74
N SER A 351 10.72 26.56 -13.06
CA SER A 351 10.06 25.47 -12.34
C SER A 351 10.49 24.10 -12.81
N ALA A 352 10.89 23.95 -14.07
CA ALA A 352 11.57 22.75 -14.54
C ALA A 352 13.00 22.67 -13.99
N GLU A 353 13.66 23.80 -13.73
CA GLU A 353 14.91 23.89 -12.98
C GLU A 353 14.69 23.73 -11.47
N ALA A 354 13.65 24.33 -10.88
CA ALA A 354 13.30 24.18 -9.46
C ALA A 354 12.81 22.77 -9.14
N ALA A 355 12.11 22.08 -10.04
CA ALA A 355 11.78 20.66 -9.90
C ALA A 355 13.02 19.76 -10.07
N LYS A 356 14.07 20.24 -10.75
CA LYS A 356 15.40 19.61 -10.72
C LYS A 356 16.17 19.97 -9.43
N GLU A 357 15.99 21.17 -8.88
CA GLU A 357 16.72 21.69 -7.70
C GLU A 357 16.12 21.30 -6.34
N THR A 358 14.80 21.42 -6.11
CA THR A 358 14.11 20.91 -4.91
C THR A 358 14.30 19.40 -4.71
N VAL A 359 14.60 18.72 -5.81
CA VAL A 359 14.88 17.29 -5.88
C VAL A 359 16.39 16.98 -5.83
N SER A 360 17.25 17.99 -5.96
CA SER A 360 18.69 17.87 -5.77
C SER A 360 19.09 17.99 -4.28
N ARG A 361 18.52 17.14 -3.43
CA ARG A 361 19.23 16.76 -2.19
C ARG A 361 20.40 15.86 -2.63
N PRO A 362 21.60 15.98 -2.05
CA PRO A 362 22.79 15.30 -2.55
C PRO A 362 22.58 13.77 -2.55
N GLY A 363 22.28 13.18 -3.71
CA GLY A 363 22.29 11.73 -3.93
C GLY A 363 21.11 11.07 -4.68
N ARG A 364 19.98 11.73 -5.01
CA ARG A 364 18.88 11.02 -5.71
C ARG A 364 17.95 11.94 -6.53
N GLN A 365 18.15 12.00 -7.85
CA GLN A 365 17.25 12.71 -8.77
C GLN A 365 15.92 11.93 -8.92
N VAL A 366 14.80 12.58 -8.64
CA VAL A 366 13.43 12.04 -8.75
C VAL A 366 12.74 12.68 -9.96
N ASP A 367 12.21 11.86 -10.87
CA ASP A 367 11.46 12.33 -12.02
C ASP A 367 9.97 12.46 -11.70
N LEU A 368 9.52 13.68 -11.42
CA LEU A 368 8.12 14.00 -11.10
C LEU A 368 7.16 13.85 -12.28
N HIS A 369 7.68 13.73 -13.51
CA HIS A 369 6.85 13.48 -14.70
C HIS A 369 6.56 12.00 -14.90
N ARG A 370 7.21 11.12 -14.14
CA ARG A 370 6.98 9.69 -14.20
C ARG A 370 5.85 9.29 -13.27
N VAL A 371 4.84 8.62 -13.82
CA VAL A 371 3.69 8.12 -13.06
C VAL A 371 4.13 7.02 -12.10
N ASN A 372 3.81 7.20 -10.81
CA ASN A 372 3.95 6.17 -9.78
C ASN A 372 2.73 6.28 -8.85
N VAL A 373 1.65 5.56 -9.18
CA VAL A 373 0.38 5.67 -8.42
C VAL A 373 0.59 5.18 -7.00
N SER A 374 0.44 6.05 -6.00
CA SER A 374 0.66 5.73 -4.59
C SER A 374 -0.64 5.44 -3.83
N GLY A 375 -1.78 5.96 -4.31
CA GLY A 375 -3.06 5.75 -3.66
C GLY A 375 -4.27 5.92 -4.58
N LEU A 376 -5.31 5.15 -4.27
CA LEU A 376 -6.60 5.14 -4.95
C LEU A 376 -7.69 5.07 -3.86
N TRP A 377 -8.58 6.05 -3.85
CA TRP A 377 -9.66 6.12 -2.85
C TRP A 377 -10.98 6.49 -3.50
N THR A 378 -12.08 5.96 -2.98
CA THR A 378 -13.42 6.46 -3.28
C THR A 378 -13.92 7.26 -2.09
N VAL A 379 -14.37 8.49 -2.36
CA VAL A 379 -14.80 9.43 -1.31
C VAL A 379 -16.13 10.08 -1.71
N PRO A 380 -16.94 10.55 -0.74
CA PRO A 380 -18.21 11.20 -1.05
C PRO A 380 -18.00 12.50 -1.82
N PHE A 381 -18.95 12.77 -2.71
CA PHE A 381 -19.00 13.90 -3.62
C PHE A 381 -20.44 14.37 -3.74
N THR A 382 -20.68 15.65 -3.48
CA THR A 382 -22.01 16.23 -3.58
C THR A 382 -22.24 16.79 -4.98
N LYS A 383 -23.19 16.23 -5.73
CA LYS A 383 -23.58 16.73 -7.06
C LYS A 383 -24.35 18.04 -6.98
N GLU A 384 -24.46 18.70 -8.14
CA GLU A 384 -25.46 19.74 -8.37
C GLU A 384 -26.86 19.23 -7.99
N GLY A 385 -27.59 19.98 -7.16
CA GLY A 385 -28.87 19.56 -6.59
C GLY A 385 -28.79 18.76 -5.28
N GLY A 386 -27.60 18.55 -4.72
CA GLY A 386 -27.40 18.04 -3.36
C GLY A 386 -27.38 16.51 -3.20
N SER A 387 -27.57 15.75 -4.30
CA SER A 387 -27.47 14.29 -4.23
C SER A 387 -26.02 13.83 -4.04
N GLN A 388 -25.82 12.82 -3.17
CA GLN A 388 -24.50 12.24 -2.93
C GLN A 388 -24.12 11.24 -4.04
N GLU A 389 -22.84 11.22 -4.39
CA GLU A 389 -22.17 10.25 -5.25
C GLU A 389 -20.75 10.02 -4.73
N ASN A 390 -20.00 9.09 -5.31
CA ASN A 390 -18.58 8.92 -5.05
C ASN A 390 -17.71 9.51 -6.17
N VAL A 391 -16.55 10.03 -5.79
CA VAL A 391 -15.46 10.40 -6.69
C VAL A 391 -14.26 9.51 -6.42
N LEU A 392 -13.58 9.08 -7.49
CA LEU A 392 -12.30 8.42 -7.40
C LEU A 392 -11.21 9.48 -7.26
N LEU A 393 -10.41 9.38 -6.20
CA LEU A 393 -9.20 10.17 -5.99
C LEU A 393 -7.97 9.32 -6.25
N VAL A 394 -6.98 9.91 -6.92
CA VAL A 394 -5.72 9.28 -7.29
C VAL A 394 -4.57 10.17 -6.81
N ALA A 395 -3.60 9.57 -6.13
CA ALA A 395 -2.33 10.19 -5.78
C ALA A 395 -1.18 9.53 -6.53
N CYS A 396 -0.16 10.33 -6.85
CA CYS A 396 1.12 9.86 -7.37
C CYS A 396 2.22 10.20 -6.38
N GLU A 397 3.17 9.28 -6.20
CA GLU A 397 4.32 9.44 -5.31
C GLU A 397 5.07 10.75 -5.59
N HIS A 398 5.38 11.53 -4.55
CA HIS A 398 6.03 12.86 -4.61
C HIS A 398 5.26 13.99 -5.33
N VAL A 399 4.07 13.74 -5.86
CA VAL A 399 3.32 14.75 -6.62
C VAL A 399 2.36 15.49 -5.67
N PRO A 400 2.49 16.82 -5.49
CA PRO A 400 1.60 17.61 -4.63
C PRO A 400 0.27 17.91 -5.33
N ALA A 401 -0.45 16.87 -5.74
CA ALA A 401 -1.76 16.99 -6.36
C ALA A 401 -2.60 15.72 -6.17
N LEU A 402 -3.92 15.90 -6.16
CA LEU A 402 -4.90 14.83 -6.29
C LEU A 402 -5.56 14.91 -7.67
N PHE A 403 -5.76 13.77 -8.29
CA PHE A 403 -6.53 13.66 -9.53
C PHE A 403 -7.90 13.05 -9.22
N ALA A 404 -8.97 13.73 -9.62
CA ALA A 404 -10.33 13.35 -9.30
C ALA A 404 -11.14 12.99 -10.55
N ILE A 405 -11.90 11.88 -10.47
CA ILE A 405 -12.83 11.43 -11.50
C ILE A 405 -14.15 11.02 -10.85
N PRO A 406 -15.29 11.69 -11.13
CA PRO A 406 -16.58 11.24 -10.62
C PRO A 406 -16.91 9.83 -11.08
N VAL A 407 -17.42 8.97 -10.19
CA VAL A 407 -17.59 7.54 -10.47
C VAL A 407 -18.52 7.27 -11.66
N ASN A 408 -19.59 8.06 -11.82
CA ASN A 408 -20.48 7.92 -12.99
C ASN A 408 -19.81 8.22 -14.34
N ARG A 409 -18.63 8.85 -14.34
CA ARG A 409 -17.88 9.16 -15.56
C ARG A 409 -16.92 8.05 -15.95
N LEU A 410 -16.58 7.14 -15.04
CA LEU A 410 -15.58 6.08 -15.26
C LEU A 410 -15.90 5.20 -16.47
N GLN A 411 -17.19 4.97 -16.75
CA GLN A 411 -17.65 4.12 -17.86
C GLN A 411 -18.05 4.89 -19.12
N LEU A 412 -18.06 6.23 -19.10
CA LEU A 412 -18.51 6.99 -20.26
C LEU A 412 -17.54 6.84 -21.42
N LYS A 413 -18.09 6.63 -22.62
CA LYS A 413 -17.26 6.49 -23.84
C LYS A 413 -16.61 7.80 -24.27
N GLN A 414 -17.19 8.94 -23.92
CA GLN A 414 -16.66 10.26 -24.26
C GLN A 414 -15.41 10.56 -23.42
N LYS A 415 -14.41 11.23 -24.01
CA LYS A 415 -13.21 11.67 -23.29
C LYS A 415 -13.62 12.49 -22.05
N THR A 416 -13.27 12.00 -20.87
CA THR A 416 -13.52 12.67 -19.59
C THR A 416 -12.17 13.11 -19.08
N GLU A 417 -12.00 14.41 -18.89
CA GLU A 417 -10.79 14.93 -18.27
C GLU A 417 -10.84 14.69 -16.76
N MET A 418 -9.68 14.38 -16.19
CA MET A 418 -9.50 14.29 -14.75
C MET A 418 -9.39 15.72 -14.20
N THR A 419 -10.09 16.00 -13.09
CA THR A 419 -9.84 17.24 -12.35
C THR A 419 -8.51 17.12 -11.64
N ILE A 420 -7.69 18.16 -11.72
CA ILE A 420 -6.39 18.24 -11.05
C ILE A 420 -6.55 19.24 -9.92
N TYR A 421 -6.41 18.79 -8.68
CA TYR A 421 -6.37 19.64 -7.51
C TYR A 421 -4.94 19.73 -6.98
N SER A 422 -4.33 20.91 -7.07
CA SER A 422 -2.99 21.16 -6.55
C SER A 422 -3.04 21.30 -5.03
N LEU A 423 -2.12 20.59 -4.36
CA LEU A 423 -1.87 20.68 -2.93
C LEU A 423 -0.52 21.38 -2.70
N GLU A 424 -0.30 21.83 -1.49
CA GLU A 424 0.94 22.45 -1.04
C GLU A 424 2.02 21.38 -0.77
N ASN A 425 1.60 20.17 -0.44
CA ASN A 425 2.46 19.03 -0.10
C ASN A 425 1.92 17.73 -0.73
N PRO A 426 2.78 16.73 -1.03
CA PRO A 426 2.36 15.43 -1.54
C PRO A 426 1.35 14.72 -0.61
N PRO A 427 0.20 14.24 -1.13
CA PRO A 427 -0.76 13.49 -0.34
C PRO A 427 -0.25 12.07 -0.06
N LEU A 428 -0.51 11.59 1.17
CA LEU A 428 -0.06 10.28 1.66
C LEU A 428 -1.23 9.33 1.91
N ALA A 429 -2.29 9.83 2.56
CA ALA A 429 -3.46 9.04 2.92
C ALA A 429 -4.72 9.88 2.83
N VAL A 430 -5.83 9.24 2.46
CA VAL A 430 -7.16 9.86 2.39
C VAL A 430 -8.16 8.98 3.13
N THR A 431 -9.00 9.61 3.95
CA THR A 431 -10.15 8.96 4.60
C THR A 431 -11.36 9.90 4.62
N THR A 432 -12.49 9.43 5.13
CA THR A 432 -13.76 10.20 5.15
C THR A 432 -14.39 10.19 6.54
N ILE A 433 -14.97 11.33 6.93
CA ILE A 433 -15.77 11.49 8.15
C ILE A 433 -17.06 12.22 7.77
N GLY A 434 -18.15 11.46 7.69
CA GLY A 434 -19.39 11.96 7.07
C GLY A 434 -19.11 12.41 5.63
N ASN A 435 -19.39 13.67 5.32
CA ASN A 435 -19.14 14.26 4.00
C ASN A 435 -17.77 14.95 3.88
N HIS A 436 -16.94 14.91 4.94
CA HIS A 436 -15.60 15.49 4.91
C HIS A 436 -14.59 14.46 4.41
N VAL A 437 -13.73 14.89 3.50
CA VAL A 437 -12.59 14.14 2.97
C VAL A 437 -11.34 14.67 3.66
N LEU A 438 -10.69 13.83 4.46
CA LEU A 438 -9.48 14.18 5.17
C LEU A 438 -8.28 13.71 4.36
N VAL A 439 -7.32 14.60 4.13
CA VAL A 439 -6.10 14.33 3.37
C VAL A 439 -4.91 14.58 4.27
N SER A 440 -4.11 13.54 4.51
CA SER A 440 -2.79 13.66 5.11
C SER A 440 -1.75 13.98 4.05
N THR A 441 -0.82 14.88 4.35
CA THR A 441 0.23 15.30 3.41
C THR A 441 1.63 15.28 4.06
N ASP A 442 2.65 15.12 3.24
CA ASP A 442 4.05 15.23 3.66
C ASP A 442 4.47 16.70 3.84
N ALA A 443 4.11 17.29 4.97
CA ALA A 443 4.35 18.70 5.27
C ALA A 443 5.78 19.00 5.80
N ARG A 444 6.77 18.15 5.48
CA ARG A 444 8.18 18.38 5.84
C ARG A 444 8.81 19.55 5.10
N ALA A 445 8.42 19.76 3.83
CA ALA A 445 8.93 20.85 3.02
C ALA A 445 8.29 22.21 3.34
N ASN A 446 6.99 22.21 3.67
CA ASN A 446 6.23 23.40 4.03
C ASN A 446 5.59 23.24 5.42
N GLY A 447 6.34 23.66 6.44
CA GLY A 447 5.98 23.55 7.85
C GLY A 447 4.80 24.41 8.31
N ASP A 448 4.27 25.29 7.46
CA ASP A 448 3.13 26.17 7.79
C ASP A 448 1.78 25.53 7.50
N VAL A 449 1.75 24.46 6.69
CA VAL A 449 0.52 23.76 6.33
C VAL A 449 0.24 22.65 7.35
N PRO A 450 -1.00 22.49 7.85
CA PRO A 450 -1.35 21.37 8.72
C PRO A 450 -1.10 20.01 8.05
N ILE A 451 -0.65 19.02 8.82
CA ILE A 451 -0.35 17.66 8.32
C ILE A 451 -1.58 16.95 7.78
N VAL A 452 -2.76 17.26 8.33
CA VAL A 452 -4.07 16.77 7.87
C VAL A 452 -4.99 17.96 7.64
N ARG A 453 -5.64 18.00 6.47
CA ARG A 453 -6.68 18.98 6.15
C ARG A 453 -7.95 18.29 5.71
N ALA A 454 -9.07 18.96 5.92
CA ALA A 454 -10.40 18.48 5.58
C ALA A 454 -11.00 19.27 4.41
N TYR A 455 -11.68 18.57 3.53
CA TYR A 455 -12.32 19.13 2.35
C TYR A 455 -13.75 18.61 2.21
N GLN A 456 -14.60 19.38 1.55
CA GLN A 456 -15.87 18.91 1.04
C GLN A 456 -15.83 18.97 -0.48
N LEU A 457 -16.04 17.82 -1.13
CA LEU A 457 -15.96 17.71 -2.58
C LEU A 457 -17.34 17.93 -3.19
N ARG A 458 -17.44 18.88 -4.12
CA ARG A 458 -18.70 19.36 -4.66
C ARG A 458 -18.61 19.57 -6.16
N HIS A 459 -19.76 19.52 -6.84
CA HIS A 459 -19.83 19.97 -8.22
C HIS A 459 -19.77 21.50 -8.26
N PRO A 460 -18.84 22.13 -9.01
CA PRO A 460 -18.79 23.58 -9.15
C PRO A 460 -20.01 24.10 -9.91
N GLU A 461 -20.61 25.20 -9.43
CA GLU A 461 -21.76 25.82 -10.09
C GLU A 461 -21.34 26.43 -11.45
N GLY A 462 -22.08 26.12 -12.53
CA GLY A 462 -21.84 26.70 -13.85
C GLY A 462 -20.66 26.14 -14.65
N GLU A 463 -19.94 25.14 -14.14
CA GLU A 463 -18.80 24.50 -14.81
C GLU A 463 -19.16 23.21 -15.57
N ILE A 464 -18.18 22.66 -16.29
CA ILE A 464 -18.27 21.40 -17.03
C ILE A 464 -18.72 20.27 -16.08
N LYS A 465 -19.68 19.43 -16.51
CA LYS A 465 -20.31 18.36 -15.72
C LYS A 465 -19.37 17.26 -15.14
N SER A 466 -18.06 17.40 -15.29
CA SER A 466 -17.02 16.49 -14.80
C SER A 466 -16.08 17.13 -13.78
N ALA A 467 -16.19 18.44 -13.53
CA ALA A 467 -15.34 19.14 -12.60
C ALA A 467 -15.67 18.78 -11.14
N VAL A 468 -14.64 18.76 -10.31
CA VAL A 468 -14.73 18.48 -8.87
C VAL A 468 -14.06 19.64 -8.14
N ASP A 469 -14.85 20.41 -7.41
CA ASP A 469 -14.34 21.45 -6.53
C ASP A 469 -13.96 20.85 -5.17
N PHE A 470 -12.84 21.31 -4.62
CA PHE A 470 -12.32 20.92 -3.32
C PHE A 470 -12.44 22.12 -2.38
N ALA A 471 -13.59 22.24 -1.72
CA ALA A 471 -13.80 23.28 -0.74
C ALA A 471 -13.09 22.94 0.56
N LEU A 472 -12.08 23.72 0.94
CA LEU A 472 -11.38 23.56 2.22
C LEU A 472 -12.34 23.83 3.38
N ASP A 473 -12.41 22.90 4.33
CA ASP A 473 -13.12 23.07 5.58
C ASP A 473 -12.13 23.51 6.66
N GLU A 474 -12.06 24.82 6.91
CA GLU A 474 -11.10 25.38 7.87
C GLU A 474 -11.39 24.94 9.31
N GLU A 475 -12.65 24.79 9.70
CA GLU A 475 -13.02 24.42 11.07
C GLU A 475 -12.65 22.97 11.35
N MET A 476 -13.02 22.05 10.47
CA MET A 476 -12.61 20.65 10.58
C MET A 476 -11.08 20.50 10.47
N SER A 477 -10.42 21.27 9.60
CA SER A 477 -8.95 21.28 9.50
C SER A 477 -8.30 21.77 10.80
N LYS A 478 -8.88 22.76 11.47
CA LYS A 478 -8.42 23.25 12.78
C LYS A 478 -8.60 22.20 13.87
N GLN A 479 -9.70 21.45 13.85
CA GLN A 479 -9.92 20.33 14.78
C GLN A 479 -8.85 19.24 14.64
N MET A 480 -8.32 19.02 13.43
CA MET A 480 -7.25 18.04 13.17
C MET A 480 -5.87 18.48 13.65
N GLN A 481 -5.68 19.75 14.04
CA GLN A 481 -4.38 20.24 14.54
C GLN A 481 -3.96 19.61 15.86
N CYS A 482 -4.84 18.89 16.56
CA CYS A 482 -4.46 18.09 17.72
C CYS A 482 -3.41 17.01 17.42
N LEU A 483 -3.24 16.61 16.15
CA LEU A 483 -2.21 15.67 15.70
C LEU A 483 -0.81 16.29 15.60
N GLU A 484 -0.70 17.62 15.51
CA GLU A 484 0.55 18.34 15.25
C GLU A 484 1.58 18.16 16.38
N ALA A 485 1.13 18.14 17.63
CA ALA A 485 2.02 18.00 18.78
C ALA A 485 2.76 16.64 18.77
N THR A 486 2.02 15.55 18.55
CA THR A 486 2.61 14.21 18.44
C THR A 486 3.49 14.08 17.19
N SER A 487 3.05 14.66 16.08
CA SER A 487 3.81 14.71 14.83
C SER A 487 5.17 15.40 15.00
N ALA A 488 5.21 16.57 15.64
CA ALA A 488 6.45 17.30 15.90
C ALA A 488 7.40 16.55 16.85
N GLN A 489 6.84 15.92 17.90
CA GLN A 489 7.62 15.10 18.83
C GLN A 489 8.28 13.88 18.15
N LEU A 490 7.56 13.23 17.23
CA LEU A 490 8.10 12.07 16.52
C LEU A 490 9.09 12.51 15.43
N GLY A 491 8.78 13.57 14.69
CA GLY A 491 9.63 14.03 13.60
C GLY A 491 10.99 14.55 14.07
N SER A 492 11.12 15.05 15.30
CA SER A 492 12.43 15.43 15.85
C SER A 492 13.40 14.26 16.02
N ASN A 493 12.92 13.01 15.99
CA ASN A 493 13.71 11.81 16.27
C ASN A 493 14.04 10.98 15.03
N VAL A 494 13.59 11.39 13.84
CA VAL A 494 13.70 10.58 12.60
C VAL A 494 14.44 11.36 11.53
N ASP A 495 15.31 10.68 10.79
CA ASP A 495 16.01 11.26 9.65
C ASP A 495 15.17 11.18 8.35
N ASP A 496 15.43 12.10 7.43
CA ASP A 496 14.66 12.21 6.18
C ASP A 496 14.72 10.97 5.30
N LYS A 497 15.83 10.22 5.32
CA LYS A 497 15.97 9.02 4.49
C LYS A 497 15.08 7.90 5.02
N SER A 498 15.06 7.69 6.33
CA SER A 498 14.18 6.71 6.96
C SER A 498 12.70 7.01 6.68
N LEU A 499 12.31 8.29 6.68
CA LEU A 499 10.98 8.73 6.31
C LEU A 499 10.68 8.52 4.82
N ASP A 500 11.62 8.82 3.93
CA ASP A 500 11.43 8.57 2.50
C ASP A 500 11.28 7.08 2.19
N ASP A 501 12.04 6.22 2.86
CA ASP A 501 11.92 4.76 2.71
C ASP A 501 10.57 4.23 3.24
N LEU A 502 9.94 4.92 4.20
CA LEU A 502 8.60 4.63 4.71
C LEU A 502 7.50 5.13 3.77
N LEU A 503 7.60 6.38 3.31
CA LEU A 503 6.52 7.10 2.61
C LEU A 503 6.56 6.92 1.08
N TYR A 504 7.74 6.71 0.50
CA TYR A 504 7.99 6.79 -0.95
C TYR A 504 8.67 5.54 -1.49
N GLY A 505 7.96 4.42 -1.35
CA GLY A 505 8.43 3.08 -1.72
C GLY A 505 7.95 2.55 -3.08
N VAL A 506 6.87 3.10 -3.64
CA VAL A 506 6.17 2.55 -4.80
C VAL A 506 7.01 2.62 -6.07
N ARG A 507 7.74 3.73 -6.29
CA ARG A 507 8.65 3.86 -7.43
C ARG A 507 9.70 2.74 -7.53
N ASN A 508 10.08 2.15 -6.39
CA ASN A 508 11.10 1.10 -6.33
C ASN A 508 10.58 -0.25 -6.86
N LEU A 509 9.27 -0.38 -7.09
CA LEU A 509 8.67 -1.55 -7.74
C LEU A 509 9.05 -1.63 -9.22
N ARG A 510 9.41 -0.50 -9.84
CA ARG A 510 9.78 -0.49 -11.25
C ARG A 510 10.94 -1.42 -11.53
N LYS A 511 10.84 -2.19 -12.62
CA LYS A 511 11.93 -3.04 -13.09
C LYS A 511 13.07 -2.11 -13.53
N ARG A 512 14.29 -2.37 -13.07
CA ARG A 512 15.46 -1.66 -13.59
C ARG A 512 15.64 -2.09 -15.03
N ASP A 513 15.85 -1.13 -15.93
CA ASP A 513 16.18 -1.45 -17.30
C ASP A 513 17.37 -2.41 -17.30
N ALA A 514 17.24 -3.53 -18.00
CA ALA A 514 18.37 -4.41 -18.20
C ALA A 514 19.48 -3.58 -18.86
N PRO A 515 20.75 -3.65 -18.40
CA PRO A 515 21.82 -2.97 -19.09
C PRO A 515 21.78 -3.39 -20.55
N VAL A 516 21.62 -2.42 -21.44
CA VAL A 516 21.74 -2.64 -22.88
C VAL A 516 23.14 -3.19 -23.06
N VAL A 517 23.25 -4.49 -23.31
CA VAL A 517 24.52 -5.10 -23.69
C VAL A 517 24.91 -4.38 -24.98
N PRO A 518 26.03 -3.65 -25.01
CA PRO A 518 26.49 -3.04 -26.25
C PRO A 518 26.56 -4.18 -27.26
N ARG A 519 25.89 -4.02 -28.41
CA ARG A 519 26.22 -4.86 -29.56
C ARG A 519 27.68 -4.55 -29.83
N GLY A 520 28.57 -5.45 -29.40
CA GLY A 520 29.97 -5.36 -29.73
C GLY A 520 30.05 -5.41 -31.24
N ASP A 521 30.52 -4.32 -31.82
CA ASP A 521 31.02 -4.29 -33.20
C ASP A 521 32.21 -5.24 -33.26
N GLY A 522 31.90 -6.51 -33.53
CA GLY A 522 32.86 -7.54 -33.88
C GLY A 522 32.91 -7.62 -35.39
N GLU A 523 33.73 -6.78 -36.00
CA GLU A 523 34.35 -7.12 -37.28
C GLU A 523 35.11 -8.43 -37.08
N GLY A 524 34.67 -9.47 -37.78
CA GLY A 524 35.17 -10.83 -37.64
C GLY A 524 34.76 -11.66 -38.84
N GLU A 525 35.40 -11.34 -39.97
CA GLU A 525 35.72 -12.18 -41.12
C GLU A 525 34.65 -13.19 -41.61
N ASP A 526 34.02 -12.82 -42.73
CA ASP A 526 33.53 -13.77 -43.71
C ASP A 526 34.67 -14.70 -44.17
N GLN A 527 34.66 -15.95 -43.70
CA GLN A 527 35.30 -17.05 -44.42
C GLN A 527 34.24 -18.06 -44.82
N ALA A 528 33.88 -17.98 -46.10
CA ALA A 528 33.19 -19.02 -46.83
C ALA A 528 34.02 -20.31 -46.81
N MET A 529 33.51 -21.31 -46.09
CA MET A 529 33.88 -22.71 -46.33
C MET A 529 32.64 -23.42 -46.85
N GLY A 530 32.62 -23.56 -48.18
CA GLY A 530 31.67 -24.42 -48.86
C GLY A 530 31.86 -25.85 -48.40
N ASN A 531 30.75 -26.51 -48.05
CA ASN A 531 30.72 -27.95 -47.99
C ASN A 531 29.52 -28.41 -48.81
N GLY A 532 29.84 -28.92 -50.00
CA GLY A 532 28.89 -29.63 -50.85
C GLY A 532 28.49 -30.94 -50.18
N GLY A 533 27.19 -31.14 -50.03
CA GLY A 533 26.58 -32.39 -49.62
C GLY A 533 25.34 -32.61 -50.48
N SER A 534 25.52 -33.35 -51.56
CA SER A 534 24.48 -33.78 -52.50
C SER A 534 23.75 -35.01 -51.97
N GLU A 535 22.47 -34.86 -51.65
CA GLU A 535 21.44 -35.91 -51.63
C GLU A 535 20.15 -35.20 -52.06
N GLY A 536 19.44 -35.51 -53.14
CA GLY A 536 19.10 -36.82 -53.69
C GLY A 536 17.57 -36.90 -53.73
N GLN A 537 16.91 -36.13 -54.61
CA GLN A 537 15.46 -36.24 -54.87
C GLN A 537 15.20 -37.32 -55.93
N PRO A 538 14.15 -38.16 -55.78
CA PRO A 538 13.85 -39.22 -56.71
C PRO A 538 13.01 -38.75 -57.90
N LYS A 539 13.17 -39.51 -58.98
CA LYS A 539 12.57 -39.40 -60.31
C LYS A 539 11.03 -39.32 -60.30
N GLY A 540 10.50 -38.49 -61.20
CA GLY A 540 9.21 -38.68 -61.85
C GLY A 540 9.44 -38.65 -63.36
N GLU A 541 9.23 -39.81 -64.00
CA GLU A 541 9.10 -39.98 -65.45
C GLU A 541 7.65 -39.73 -65.84
N GLU A 542 7.43 -38.96 -66.93
CA GLU A 542 6.65 -39.35 -68.12
C GLU A 542 6.28 -38.11 -68.97
N GLU A 543 6.77 -38.15 -70.22
CA GLU A 543 6.15 -37.81 -71.52
C GLU A 543 5.30 -36.51 -71.66
N ALA A 544 5.46 -35.69 -72.71
CA ALA A 544 5.99 -35.90 -74.06
C ALA A 544 6.62 -34.62 -74.65
#